data_AF-A0A7M5XK09-F1
#
_entry.id   AF-A0A7M5XK09-F1
#
_cell.length_a   1.000
_cell.length_b   1.000
_cell.length_c   1.000
_cell.angle_alpha   90.00
_cell.angle_beta   90.00
_cell.angle_gamma   90.00
#
_symmetry.space_group_name_H-M   'P 1'
#
loop_
_entity.id
_entity.type
_entity.pdbx_description
1 polymer ?
#
loop_
_entity_poly.entity_id
_entity_poly.type
_entity_poly.pdbx_seq_one_letter_code
_entity_poly.pdbx_strand_id
1 'polypeptide(L)'
;MRLLLARTGWLSSTIKYTSPKALACHGHFISPHDKGGVSMHCHQPRRMSSYYTFPLFTSTQTILENIHLYSGFPWWATIACTTILLRTAITLPLAIKQNKMTAKMELLKPLLKEVTDAVRYNIITRGQRDGKGKTQIQAELFKELRSYTKDFYQRNGINTWKLFMLPWIQLPLWITISFALRNISGWIPNTGVESEAIDSTLYVPAAGVEIEGLLWFSNLSVADPYYVLPCVLLLTNLINIELNTFRQQTPSTMSRLLTNTFRGLTCLVFLVSTQVPSAMSLYWATSSSYGLLQNIVMKFPRVRRHLNIPKTPSEQEKPIQFIREQMGVRVQRFLELQKKS
;
A
#
# COMPACT_ATOMS: atom_id res chain seq x y z
N MET A 1 -24.57 -39.49 14.50
CA MET A 1 -24.02 -40.54 13.63
C MET A 1 -22.54 -40.73 13.93
N ARG A 2 -22.25 -41.25 15.13
CA ARG A 2 -20.96 -41.86 15.49
C ARG A 2 -21.14 -43.37 15.28
N LEU A 3 -20.05 -44.04 14.91
CA LEU A 3 -19.83 -45.50 14.80
C LEU A 3 -20.02 -46.12 13.40
N LEU A 4 -19.09 -47.05 13.12
CA LEU A 4 -18.89 -47.89 11.92
C LEU A 4 -18.08 -47.15 10.84
N LEU A 5 -16.79 -47.39 10.62
CA LEU A 5 -16.09 -48.68 10.52
C LEU A 5 -14.60 -48.52 10.86
N ALA A 6 -14.14 -49.31 11.82
CA ALA A 6 -12.73 -49.65 12.02
C ALA A 6 -12.57 -51.13 11.68
N ARG A 7 -11.84 -51.46 10.61
CA ARG A 7 -11.02 -52.69 10.47
C ARG A 7 -10.45 -52.78 9.06
N THR A 8 -9.20 -52.38 8.92
CA THR A 8 -8.15 -53.16 8.24
C THR A 8 -6.82 -52.52 8.64
N GLY A 9 -6.18 -53.08 9.67
CA GLY A 9 -4.82 -52.71 10.04
C GLY A 9 -3.83 -53.51 9.21
N TRP A 10 -2.98 -52.83 8.46
CA TRP A 10 -1.70 -53.35 7.99
C TRP A 10 -0.65 -52.23 8.08
N LEU A 11 0.25 -52.41 9.05
CA LEU A 11 1.68 -52.09 9.05
C LEU A 11 2.18 -50.70 8.59
N SER A 12 2.47 -49.89 9.61
CA SER A 12 3.79 -49.31 9.90
C SER A 12 4.73 -48.99 8.72
N SER A 13 4.85 -47.71 8.39
CA SER A 13 6.11 -47.08 7.98
C SER A 13 5.94 -45.56 7.92
N THR A 14 6.08 -44.92 9.09
CA THR A 14 6.24 -43.47 9.20
C THR A 14 7.60 -43.10 8.62
N ILE A 15 7.64 -42.61 7.38
CA ILE A 15 8.82 -41.98 6.81
C ILE A 15 9.05 -40.68 7.56
N LYS A 16 9.88 -40.75 8.61
CA LYS A 16 10.49 -39.59 9.24
C LYS A 16 11.53 -39.05 8.26
N TYR A 17 11.26 -37.89 7.68
CA TYR A 17 12.29 -37.08 7.03
C TYR A 17 13.30 -36.62 8.08
N THR A 18 14.39 -37.38 8.23
CA THR A 18 15.57 -36.94 8.97
C THR A 18 16.37 -35.99 8.07
N SER A 19 16.32 -34.70 8.39
CA SER A 19 17.26 -33.71 7.85
C SER A 19 18.70 -34.12 8.20
N PRO A 20 19.66 -34.08 7.25
CA PRO A 20 21.05 -34.33 7.55
C PRO A 20 21.62 -33.15 8.35
N LYS A 21 22.02 -33.42 9.60
CA LYS A 21 22.87 -32.52 10.37
C LYS A 21 24.22 -32.38 9.65
N ALA A 22 24.40 -31.30 8.91
CA ALA A 22 25.73 -30.86 8.50
C ALA A 22 26.46 -30.33 9.76
N LEU A 23 27.25 -31.19 10.40
CA LEU A 23 28.27 -30.77 11.36
C LEU A 23 29.44 -30.19 10.55
N ALA A 24 29.56 -28.87 10.47
CA ALA A 24 30.80 -28.21 10.06
C ALA A 24 31.55 -27.79 11.33
N CYS A 25 32.45 -28.65 11.81
CA CYS A 25 33.45 -28.28 12.82
C CYS A 25 34.78 -28.05 12.07
N HIS A 26 35.20 -26.79 11.95
CA HIS A 26 36.59 -26.49 11.59
C HIS A 26 37.48 -26.74 12.80
N GLY A 27 38.35 -27.75 12.70
CA GLY A 27 39.34 -28.08 13.72
C GLY A 27 40.52 -27.13 13.66
N HIS A 28 40.80 -26.45 14.76
CA HIS A 28 42.13 -25.90 15.03
C HIS A 28 42.94 -26.96 15.79
N PHE A 29 44.13 -27.25 15.26
CA PHE A 29 45.12 -28.15 15.83
C PHE A 29 45.79 -27.48 17.04
N ILE A 30 45.68 -28.07 18.25
CA ILE A 30 46.43 -27.63 19.43
C ILE A 30 47.07 -28.87 20.11
N SER A 31 48.35 -28.69 20.44
CA SER A 31 49.35 -29.61 21.00
C SER A 31 48.89 -30.45 22.22
N PRO A 32 49.43 -31.68 22.43
CA PRO A 32 48.91 -32.61 23.42
C PRO A 32 49.55 -32.39 24.80
N HIS A 33 49.15 -31.36 25.54
CA HIS A 33 49.43 -31.27 26.98
C HIS A 33 48.44 -30.31 27.65
N ASP A 34 47.19 -30.74 27.81
CA ASP A 34 46.37 -30.22 28.91
C ASP A 34 45.19 -31.15 29.21
N LYS A 35 45.22 -31.75 30.41
CA LYS A 35 44.11 -32.52 30.99
C LYS A 35 43.20 -31.54 31.72
N GLY A 36 42.33 -30.86 30.97
CA GLY A 36 41.29 -30.00 31.54
C GLY A 36 40.03 -30.10 30.68
N GLY A 37 38.98 -30.74 31.20
CA GLY A 37 37.71 -30.86 30.48
C GLY A 37 37.07 -29.49 30.26
N VAL A 38 37.11 -28.99 29.03
CA VAL A 38 36.36 -27.80 28.63
C VAL A 38 34.91 -28.22 28.37
N SER A 39 34.02 -27.88 29.29
CA SER A 39 32.58 -27.99 29.09
C SER A 39 32.15 -27.04 27.97
N MET A 40 31.94 -27.60 26.79
CA MET A 40 31.48 -26.90 25.60
C MET A 40 30.05 -26.42 25.84
N HIS A 41 29.89 -25.17 26.30
CA HIS A 41 28.60 -24.52 26.39
C HIS A 41 28.08 -24.27 24.98
N CYS A 42 27.32 -25.22 24.47
CA CYS A 42 26.56 -25.06 23.25
C CYS A 42 25.48 -24.00 23.52
N HIS A 43 25.71 -22.77 23.08
CA HIS A 43 24.66 -21.76 23.10
C HIS A 43 23.51 -22.26 22.22
N GLN A 44 22.43 -22.72 22.87
CA GLN A 44 21.15 -22.92 22.20
C GLN A 44 20.81 -21.62 21.45
N PRO A 45 20.47 -21.67 20.14
CA PRO A 45 20.04 -20.47 19.44
C PRO A 45 18.76 -19.99 20.12
N ARG A 46 18.89 -18.90 20.90
CA ARG A 46 17.76 -18.24 21.55
C ARG A 46 16.85 -17.71 20.45
N ARG A 47 15.59 -18.14 20.49
CA ARG A 47 14.43 -17.67 19.70
C ARG A 47 14.77 -16.57 18.69
N MET A 48 14.98 -17.02 17.45
CA MET A 48 14.97 -16.23 16.22
C MET A 48 13.88 -15.15 16.30
N SER A 49 14.24 -13.89 16.05
CA SER A 49 13.30 -12.77 16.08
C SER A 49 12.20 -12.98 15.03
N SER A 50 11.00 -13.35 15.51
CA SER A 50 9.79 -13.70 14.77
C SER A 50 9.38 -12.69 13.68
N TYR A 51 9.84 -11.44 13.79
CA TYR A 51 9.48 -10.35 12.89
C TYR A 51 10.06 -10.45 11.48
N TYR A 52 11.18 -11.15 11.29
CA TYR A 52 11.86 -11.23 9.99
C TYR A 52 11.47 -12.47 9.16
N THR A 53 10.80 -13.44 9.79
CA THR A 53 10.36 -14.69 9.16
C THR A 53 8.84 -14.79 9.20
N PHE A 54 8.15 -13.69 8.88
CA PHE A 54 6.70 -13.71 8.84
C PHE A 54 6.25 -14.58 7.65
N PRO A 55 5.46 -15.65 7.85
CA PRO A 55 5.19 -16.65 6.80
C PRO A 55 4.64 -16.03 5.51
N LEU A 56 3.82 -14.98 5.62
CA LEU A 56 3.24 -14.30 4.47
C LEU A 56 4.30 -13.65 3.57
N PHE A 57 5.36 -13.08 4.15
CA PHE A 57 6.44 -12.44 3.39
C PHE A 57 7.28 -13.49 2.67
N THR A 58 7.63 -14.57 3.38
CA THR A 58 8.37 -15.71 2.80
C THR A 58 7.58 -16.39 1.68
N SER A 59 6.27 -16.64 1.87
CA SER A 59 5.44 -17.21 0.80
C SER A 59 5.36 -16.28 -0.41
N THR A 60 5.25 -14.97 -0.20
CA THR A 60 5.22 -14.00 -1.30
C THR A 60 6.55 -13.96 -2.05
N GLN A 61 7.67 -14.01 -1.33
CA GLN A 61 9.00 -14.14 -1.92
C GLN A 61 9.10 -15.39 -2.80
N THR A 62 8.74 -16.56 -2.27
CA THR A 62 8.78 -17.82 -3.03
C THR A 62 7.88 -17.75 -4.26
N ILE A 63 6.72 -17.11 -4.18
CA ILE A 63 5.85 -16.91 -5.36
C ILE A 63 6.55 -16.03 -6.42
N LEU A 64 7.17 -14.92 -6.02
CA LEU A 64 7.89 -14.04 -6.95
C LEU A 64 9.10 -14.73 -7.59
N GLU A 65 9.88 -15.49 -6.82
CA GLU A 65 11.00 -16.30 -7.32
C GLU A 65 10.52 -17.34 -8.33
N ASN A 66 9.43 -18.05 -8.04
CA ASN A 66 8.85 -19.00 -8.99
C ASN A 66 8.39 -18.29 -10.28
N ILE A 67 7.74 -17.13 -10.17
CA ILE A 67 7.32 -16.36 -11.36
C ILE A 67 8.55 -15.96 -12.19
N HIS A 68 9.63 -15.50 -11.57
CA HIS A 68 10.88 -15.19 -12.24
C HIS A 68 11.44 -16.42 -12.97
N LEU A 69 11.57 -17.55 -12.27
CA LEU A 69 12.11 -18.80 -12.81
C LEU A 69 11.28 -19.35 -13.98
N TYR A 70 9.95 -19.36 -13.87
CA TYR A 70 9.08 -19.91 -14.93
C TYR A 70 8.88 -18.94 -16.11
N SER A 71 8.89 -17.63 -15.87
CA SER A 71 8.74 -16.64 -16.95
C SER A 71 10.03 -16.44 -17.74
N GLY A 72 11.20 -16.66 -17.12
CA GLY A 72 12.50 -16.34 -17.70
C GLY A 72 12.75 -14.85 -17.88
N PHE A 73 11.89 -13.99 -17.32
CA PHE A 73 12.06 -12.55 -17.40
C PHE A 73 13.13 -12.06 -16.42
N PRO A 74 13.90 -11.01 -16.78
CA PRO A 74 14.78 -10.38 -15.82
C PRO A 74 13.96 -9.83 -14.63
N TRP A 75 14.59 -9.73 -13.47
CA TRP A 75 13.97 -9.34 -12.20
C TRP A 75 13.21 -8.04 -12.28
N TRP A 76 13.76 -7.01 -12.94
CA TRP A 76 13.07 -5.72 -13.10
C TRP A 76 11.73 -5.88 -13.83
N ALA A 77 11.68 -6.73 -14.86
CA ALA A 77 10.49 -7.00 -15.65
C ALA A 77 9.52 -7.88 -14.86
N THR A 78 10.02 -8.89 -14.15
CA THR A 78 9.22 -9.71 -13.25
C THR A 78 8.51 -8.85 -12.21
N ILE A 79 9.24 -7.95 -11.52
CA ILE A 79 8.68 -7.02 -10.53
C ILE A 79 7.61 -6.12 -11.18
N ALA A 80 7.91 -5.52 -12.33
CA ALA A 80 6.96 -4.63 -12.99
C ALA A 80 5.69 -5.35 -13.46
N CYS A 81 5.83 -6.49 -14.14
CA CYS A 81 4.74 -7.28 -14.68
C CYS A 81 3.86 -7.87 -13.57
N THR A 82 4.44 -8.46 -12.54
CA THR A 82 3.69 -8.97 -11.36
C THR A 82 2.91 -7.86 -10.68
N THR A 83 3.49 -6.67 -10.55
CA THR A 83 2.82 -5.49 -10.00
C THR A 83 1.63 -5.08 -10.84
N ILE A 84 1.79 -4.95 -12.16
CA ILE A 84 0.72 -4.58 -13.08
C ILE A 84 -0.39 -5.64 -13.05
N LEU A 85 -0.03 -6.93 -13.03
CA LEU A 85 -0.98 -8.03 -12.95
C LEU A 85 -1.80 -7.97 -11.66
N LEU A 86 -1.16 -7.85 -10.49
CA LEU A 86 -1.84 -7.75 -9.20
C LEU A 86 -2.74 -6.51 -9.13
N ARG A 87 -2.25 -5.36 -9.64
CA ARG A 87 -3.04 -4.14 -9.71
C ARG A 87 -4.27 -4.31 -10.60
N THR A 88 -4.13 -4.96 -11.76
CA THR A 88 -5.21 -5.20 -12.72
C THR A 88 -6.23 -6.23 -12.22
N ALA A 89 -5.76 -7.32 -11.61
CA ALA A 89 -6.62 -8.41 -11.16
C ALA A 89 -7.36 -8.07 -9.85
N ILE A 90 -6.69 -7.40 -8.91
CA ILE A 90 -7.22 -7.17 -7.56
C ILE A 90 -7.72 -5.73 -7.42
N THR A 91 -6.84 -4.75 -7.62
CA THR A 91 -7.14 -3.36 -7.23
C THR A 91 -8.04 -2.63 -8.22
N LEU A 92 -7.94 -2.92 -9.52
CA LEU A 92 -8.72 -2.25 -10.56
C LEU A 92 -10.23 -2.54 -10.45
N PRO A 93 -10.70 -3.80 -10.31
CA PRO A 93 -12.13 -4.08 -10.12
C PRO A 93 -12.70 -3.38 -8.86
N LEU A 94 -11.92 -3.35 -7.78
CA LEU A 94 -12.29 -2.64 -6.56
C LEU A 94 -12.39 -1.14 -6.78
N ALA A 95 -11.42 -0.54 -7.48
CA ALA A 95 -11.43 0.87 -7.84
C ALA A 95 -12.60 1.24 -8.76
N ILE A 96 -12.99 0.36 -9.68
CA ILE A 96 -14.19 0.56 -10.54
C ILE A 96 -15.45 0.57 -9.67
N LYS A 97 -15.61 -0.40 -8.77
CA LYS A 97 -16.74 -0.46 -7.82
C LYS A 97 -16.78 0.79 -6.94
N GLN A 98 -15.62 1.24 -6.44
CA GLN A 98 -15.50 2.46 -5.65
C GLN A 98 -15.94 3.69 -6.47
N ASN A 99 -15.48 3.85 -7.70
CA ASN A 99 -15.86 4.98 -8.57
C ASN A 99 -17.37 4.99 -8.89
N LYS A 100 -18.00 3.82 -9.12
CA LYS A 100 -19.46 3.72 -9.28
C LYS A 100 -20.20 4.24 -8.06
N MET A 101 -19.75 3.84 -6.87
CA MET A 101 -20.37 4.25 -5.61
C MET A 101 -20.18 5.73 -5.34
N THR A 102 -18.98 6.28 -5.57
CA THR A 102 -18.72 7.72 -5.46
C THR A 102 -19.59 8.52 -6.42
N ALA A 103 -19.78 8.04 -7.64
CA ALA A 103 -20.64 8.70 -8.62
C ALA A 103 -22.12 8.72 -8.19
N LYS A 104 -22.63 7.61 -7.63
CA LYS A 104 -23.97 7.58 -7.04
C LYS A 104 -24.10 8.53 -5.84
N MET A 105 -23.10 8.57 -4.96
CA MET A 105 -23.09 9.53 -3.84
C MET A 105 -23.17 10.96 -4.34
N GLU A 106 -22.42 11.29 -5.41
CA GLU A 106 -22.43 12.63 -5.99
C GLU A 106 -23.80 13.05 -6.52
N LEU A 107 -24.54 12.14 -7.17
CA LEU A 107 -25.90 12.38 -7.64
C LEU A 107 -26.90 12.60 -6.49
N LEU A 108 -26.65 11.98 -5.33
CA LEU A 108 -27.50 12.11 -4.15
C LEU A 108 -27.14 13.30 -3.25
N LYS A 109 -25.97 13.92 -3.44
CA LYS A 109 -25.54 15.11 -2.67
C LYS A 109 -26.57 16.24 -2.62
N PRO A 110 -27.23 16.67 -3.72
CA PRO A 110 -28.21 17.76 -3.65
C PRO A 110 -29.41 17.41 -2.76
N LEU A 111 -29.94 16.19 -2.88
CA LEU A 111 -31.04 15.70 -2.04
C LEU A 111 -30.63 15.63 -0.57
N LEU A 112 -29.43 15.10 -0.31
CA LEU A 112 -28.89 15.07 1.05
C LEU A 112 -28.78 16.50 1.61
N LYS A 113 -28.32 17.47 0.81
CA LYS A 113 -28.15 18.85 1.25
C LYS A 113 -29.46 19.47 1.72
N GLU A 114 -30.51 19.38 0.91
CA GLU A 114 -31.85 19.91 1.23
C GLU A 114 -32.36 19.36 2.57
N VAL A 115 -32.24 18.05 2.75
CA VAL A 115 -32.66 17.38 3.99
C VAL A 115 -31.79 17.79 5.19
N THR A 116 -30.46 17.86 5.00
CA THR A 116 -29.56 18.27 6.08
C THR A 116 -29.74 19.73 6.51
N ASP A 117 -30.13 20.61 5.59
CA ASP A 117 -30.40 22.02 5.89
C ASP A 117 -31.68 22.15 6.76
N ALA A 118 -32.71 21.35 6.47
CA ALA A 118 -33.92 21.27 7.30
C ALA A 118 -33.63 20.70 8.71
N VAL A 119 -32.85 19.62 8.79
CA VAL A 119 -32.42 19.03 10.09
C VAL A 119 -31.61 20.05 10.90
N ARG A 120 -30.70 20.77 10.24
CA ARG A 120 -29.89 21.81 10.89
C ARG A 120 -30.75 22.93 11.46
N TYR A 121 -31.72 23.42 10.70
CA TYR A 121 -32.65 24.43 11.18
C TYR A 121 -33.41 23.96 12.43
N ASN A 122 -33.99 22.76 12.39
CA ASN A 122 -34.76 22.21 13.50
C ASN A 122 -33.94 22.06 14.79
N ILE A 123 -32.71 21.55 14.70
CA ILE A 123 -31.82 21.35 15.86
C ILE A 123 -31.41 22.70 16.46
N ILE A 124 -31.09 23.69 15.64
CA ILE A 124 -30.69 25.02 16.13
C ILE A 124 -31.87 25.71 16.82
N THR A 125 -33.05 25.73 16.20
CA THR A 125 -34.25 26.36 16.79
C THR A 125 -34.67 25.65 18.07
N ARG A 126 -34.64 24.31 18.10
CA ARG A 126 -34.94 23.54 19.31
C ARG A 126 -33.92 23.81 20.42
N GLY A 127 -32.62 23.77 20.09
CA GLY A 127 -31.56 24.03 21.06
C GLY A 127 -31.62 25.43 21.66
N GLN A 128 -32.01 26.43 20.86
CA GLN A 128 -32.26 27.79 21.33
C GLN A 128 -33.48 27.89 22.25
N ARG A 129 -34.59 27.21 21.91
CA ARG A 129 -35.78 27.14 22.78
C ARG A 129 -35.51 26.45 24.10
N ASP A 130 -34.74 25.36 24.06
CA ASP A 130 -34.37 24.57 25.24
C ASP A 130 -33.29 25.25 26.11
N GLY A 131 -32.85 26.47 25.74
CA GLY A 131 -31.81 27.21 26.48
C GLY A 131 -30.43 26.54 26.48
N LYS A 132 -30.17 25.61 25.55
CA LYS A 132 -28.90 24.87 25.49
C LYS A 132 -27.74 25.80 25.12
N GLY A 133 -26.57 25.54 25.70
CA GLY A 133 -25.34 26.24 25.34
C GLY A 133 -24.92 26.00 23.88
N LYS A 134 -24.28 26.99 23.24
CA LYS A 134 -23.84 26.92 21.83
C LYS A 134 -23.01 25.67 21.51
N THR A 135 -22.10 25.28 22.41
CA THR A 135 -21.25 24.09 22.24
C THR A 135 -22.06 22.79 22.23
N GLN A 136 -23.09 22.71 23.09
CA GLN A 136 -23.96 21.54 23.16
C GLN A 136 -24.81 21.41 21.88
N ILE A 137 -25.34 22.53 21.38
CA ILE A 137 -26.07 22.57 20.10
C ILE A 137 -25.18 22.12 18.95
N GLN A 138 -23.92 22.60 18.89
CA GLN A 138 -22.98 22.19 17.84
C GLN A 138 -22.62 20.70 17.91
N ALA A 139 -22.40 20.17 19.12
CA ALA A 139 -22.11 18.75 19.31
C ALA A 139 -23.29 17.85 18.90
N GLU A 140 -24.51 18.23 19.29
CA GLU A 140 -25.75 17.55 18.91
C GLU A 140 -25.96 17.61 17.39
N LEU A 141 -25.79 18.80 16.79
CA LEU A 141 -25.89 18.98 15.34
C LEU A 141 -24.91 18.08 14.58
N PHE A 142 -23.63 18.06 14.98
CA PHE A 142 -22.63 17.24 14.31
C PHE A 142 -22.94 15.73 14.43
N LYS A 143 -23.36 15.29 15.62
CA LYS A 143 -23.75 13.90 15.87
C LYS A 143 -24.94 13.49 15.01
N GLU A 144 -25.99 14.30 14.99
CA GLU A 144 -27.24 14.00 14.29
C GLU A 144 -27.04 14.01 12.77
N LEU A 145 -26.36 15.03 12.23
CA LEU A 145 -26.05 15.11 10.80
C LEU A 145 -25.21 13.92 10.34
N ARG A 146 -24.26 13.46 11.16
CA ARG A 146 -23.42 12.30 10.83
C ARG A 146 -24.25 11.01 10.76
N SER A 147 -25.13 10.78 11.75
CA SER A 147 -26.02 9.61 11.75
C SER A 147 -26.97 9.66 10.57
N TYR A 148 -27.64 10.80 10.38
CA TYR A 148 -28.60 11.00 9.30
C TYR A 148 -27.96 10.78 7.92
N THR A 149 -26.77 11.35 7.69
CA THR A 149 -26.03 11.18 6.44
C THR A 149 -25.72 9.70 6.18
N LYS A 150 -25.29 8.96 7.21
CA LYS A 150 -24.99 7.54 7.10
C LYS A 150 -26.25 6.75 6.73
N ASP A 151 -27.36 6.98 7.44
CA ASP A 151 -28.61 6.26 7.23
C ASP A 151 -29.24 6.59 5.88
N PHE A 152 -29.18 7.85 5.45
CA PHE A 152 -29.61 8.30 4.13
C PHE A 152 -28.88 7.53 3.01
N TYR A 153 -27.56 7.42 3.09
CA TYR A 153 -26.80 6.65 2.10
C TYR A 153 -27.12 5.15 2.16
N GLN A 154 -27.28 4.58 3.35
CA GLN A 154 -27.64 3.16 3.49
C GLN A 154 -29.02 2.84 2.90
N ARG A 155 -30.02 3.70 3.12
CA ARG A 155 -31.36 3.57 2.52
C ARG A 155 -31.33 3.65 0.99
N ASN A 156 -30.40 4.42 0.44
CA ASN A 156 -30.14 4.49 -1.00
C ASN A 156 -29.21 3.37 -1.52
N GLY A 157 -28.99 2.30 -0.74
CA GLY A 157 -28.18 1.15 -1.12
C GLY A 157 -26.67 1.40 -1.15
N ILE A 158 -26.19 2.47 -0.52
CA ILE A 158 -24.77 2.84 -0.47
C ILE A 158 -24.20 2.50 0.91
N ASN A 159 -23.40 1.44 0.96
CA ASN A 159 -22.65 1.09 2.17
C ASN A 159 -21.37 1.91 2.24
N THR A 160 -21.36 2.94 3.08
CA THR A 160 -20.23 3.89 3.22
C THR A 160 -18.90 3.21 3.57
N TRP A 161 -18.91 2.11 4.32
CA TRP A 161 -17.69 1.37 4.65
C TRP A 161 -17.00 0.76 3.41
N LYS A 162 -17.79 0.36 2.39
CA LYS A 162 -17.23 -0.21 1.14
C LYS A 162 -16.44 0.83 0.35
N LEU A 163 -16.66 2.13 0.60
CA LEU A 163 -15.89 3.21 -0.02
C LEU A 163 -14.43 3.21 0.46
N PHE A 164 -14.17 2.71 1.67
CA PHE A 164 -12.85 2.66 2.28
C PHE A 164 -12.13 1.31 2.07
N MET A 165 -12.75 0.34 1.38
CA MET A 165 -12.17 -0.99 1.16
C MET A 165 -10.82 -0.98 0.43
N LEU A 166 -10.63 -0.05 -0.52
CA LEU A 166 -9.45 -0.07 -1.38
C LEU A 166 -8.14 0.15 -0.58
N PRO A 167 -7.99 1.18 0.28
CA PRO A 167 -6.83 1.31 1.17
C PRO A 167 -6.58 0.08 2.05
N TRP A 168 -7.62 -0.55 2.59
CA TRP A 168 -7.49 -1.72 3.46
C TRP A 168 -6.96 -2.96 2.76
N ILE A 169 -7.13 -3.07 1.45
CA ILE A 169 -6.58 -4.16 0.65
C ILE A 169 -5.20 -3.77 0.09
N GLN A 170 -5.07 -2.51 -0.33
CA GLN A 170 -3.85 -2.01 -0.97
C GLN A 170 -2.67 -1.89 0.00
N LEU A 171 -2.89 -1.40 1.23
CA LEU A 171 -1.81 -1.20 2.21
C LEU A 171 -1.17 -2.53 2.64
N PRO A 172 -1.91 -3.58 3.05
CA PRO A 172 -1.30 -4.86 3.38
C PRO A 172 -0.59 -5.51 2.20
N LEU A 173 -1.18 -5.46 1.00
CA LEU A 173 -0.52 -5.96 -0.22
C LEU A 173 0.79 -5.21 -0.50
N TRP A 174 0.77 -3.89 -0.33
CA TRP A 174 1.96 -3.05 -0.50
C TRP A 174 3.05 -3.39 0.51
N ILE A 175 2.71 -3.56 1.79
CA ILE A 175 3.66 -3.96 2.83
C ILE A 175 4.24 -5.34 2.51
N THR A 176 3.40 -6.34 2.25
CA THR A 176 3.81 -7.73 2.01
C THR A 176 4.78 -7.85 0.83
N ILE A 177 4.49 -7.22 -0.31
CA ILE A 177 5.39 -7.26 -1.47
C ILE A 177 6.69 -6.49 -1.19
N SER A 178 6.62 -5.37 -0.47
CA SER A 178 7.81 -4.59 -0.12
C SER A 178 8.78 -5.40 0.75
N PHE A 179 8.27 -6.11 1.76
CA PHE A 179 9.09 -6.97 2.60
C PHE A 179 9.59 -8.22 1.86
N ALA A 180 8.79 -8.80 0.96
CA ALA A 180 9.25 -9.89 0.11
C ALA A 180 10.41 -9.45 -0.80
N LEU A 181 10.30 -8.28 -1.44
CA LEU A 181 11.36 -7.72 -2.29
C LEU A 181 12.60 -7.30 -1.49
N ARG A 182 12.41 -6.81 -0.27
CA ARG A 182 13.51 -6.57 0.67
C ARG A 182 14.31 -7.86 0.91
N ASN A 183 13.62 -8.95 1.21
CA ASN A 183 14.25 -10.25 1.46
C ASN A 183 14.97 -10.78 0.21
N ILE A 184 14.32 -10.71 -0.96
CA ILE A 184 14.92 -11.05 -2.27
C ILE A 184 16.18 -10.23 -2.55
N SER A 185 16.23 -8.98 -2.09
CA SER A 185 17.38 -8.08 -2.25
C SER A 185 18.49 -8.32 -1.22
N GLY A 186 18.29 -9.20 -0.23
CA GLY A 186 19.23 -9.38 0.88
C GLY A 186 19.45 -8.13 1.75
N TRP A 187 18.54 -7.15 1.69
CA TRP A 187 18.79 -5.84 2.30
C TRP A 187 18.44 -5.80 3.80
N ILE A 188 19.41 -5.34 4.58
CA ILE A 188 19.29 -5.17 6.03
C ILE A 188 19.41 -3.68 6.35
N PRO A 189 18.45 -3.09 7.09
CA PRO A 189 18.58 -1.73 7.55
C PRO A 189 19.75 -1.63 8.54
N ASN A 190 20.68 -0.72 8.29
CA ASN A 190 21.77 -0.38 9.21
C ASN A 190 21.19 0.31 10.45
N THR A 191 20.74 -0.45 11.44
CA THR A 191 20.13 0.08 12.67
C THR A 191 21.16 0.44 13.74
N GLY A 192 22.47 0.28 13.48
CA GLY A 192 23.53 0.52 14.47
C GLY A 192 23.49 -0.42 15.68
N VAL A 193 22.55 -1.36 15.69
CA VAL A 193 22.49 -2.45 16.66
C VAL A 193 23.33 -3.57 16.08
N GLU A 194 24.47 -3.85 16.70
CA GLU A 194 25.25 -5.07 16.45
C GLU A 194 24.33 -6.26 16.67
N SER A 195 23.74 -6.74 15.58
CA SER A 195 22.83 -7.86 15.64
C SER A 195 23.67 -9.12 15.56
N GLU A 196 24.29 -9.46 16.69
CA GLU A 196 24.98 -10.74 16.91
C GLU A 196 24.05 -11.96 16.74
N ALA A 197 22.76 -11.75 16.47
CA ALA A 197 21.74 -12.77 16.23
C ALA A 197 21.11 -12.72 14.83
N ILE A 198 21.61 -11.91 13.89
CA ILE A 198 21.20 -12.00 12.48
C ILE A 198 22.06 -13.08 11.82
N ASP A 199 21.46 -14.25 11.60
CA ASP A 199 22.04 -15.28 10.74
C ASP A 199 22.22 -14.69 9.33
N SER A 200 23.45 -14.34 9.01
CA SER A 200 23.87 -13.76 7.73
C SER A 200 23.63 -14.70 6.55
N THR A 201 23.33 -15.98 6.80
CA THR A 201 22.93 -16.94 5.77
C THR A 201 21.47 -16.80 5.32
N LEU A 202 20.62 -16.08 6.08
CA LEU A 202 19.20 -15.88 5.75
C LEU A 202 18.95 -14.74 4.76
N TYR A 203 19.94 -13.86 4.55
CA TYR A 203 19.82 -12.64 3.74
C TYR A 203 20.68 -12.67 2.48
N VAL A 204 20.77 -13.84 1.85
CA VAL A 204 21.43 -13.98 0.54
C VAL A 204 20.47 -13.44 -0.53
N PRO A 205 20.90 -12.45 -1.34
CA PRO A 205 20.10 -11.98 -2.47
C PRO A 205 19.75 -13.13 -3.41
N ALA A 206 18.53 -13.10 -3.96
CA ALA A 206 18.15 -14.10 -4.95
C ALA A 206 19.07 -14.03 -6.17
N ALA A 207 19.31 -15.17 -6.81
CA ALA A 207 20.19 -15.25 -7.97
C ALA A 207 19.76 -14.25 -9.06
N GLY A 208 20.73 -13.52 -9.63
CA GLY A 208 20.50 -12.53 -10.68
C GLY A 208 20.15 -11.11 -10.20
N VAL A 209 19.66 -10.93 -8.97
CA VAL A 209 19.21 -9.61 -8.48
C VAL A 209 20.33 -8.57 -8.45
N GLU A 210 21.57 -8.99 -8.15
CA GLU A 210 22.71 -8.07 -8.04
C GLU A 210 23.28 -7.63 -9.40
N ILE A 211 23.00 -8.38 -10.46
CA ILE A 211 23.56 -8.17 -11.81
C ILE A 211 22.50 -7.74 -12.83
N GLU A 212 21.22 -7.78 -12.44
CA GLU A 212 20.11 -7.37 -13.27
C GLU A 212 19.59 -5.99 -12.87
N GLY A 213 19.28 -5.17 -13.88
CA GLY A 213 18.73 -3.84 -13.69
C GLY A 213 18.12 -3.29 -14.98
N LEU A 214 17.71 -2.02 -14.95
CA LEU A 214 17.06 -1.35 -16.06
C LEU A 214 17.76 -0.03 -16.38
N LEU A 215 18.23 0.12 -17.63
CA LEU A 215 18.75 1.35 -18.22
C LEU A 215 19.90 2.00 -17.40
N TRP A 216 19.57 2.77 -16.35
CA TRP A 216 20.52 3.56 -15.55
C TRP A 216 20.99 2.87 -14.25
N PHE A 217 20.37 1.75 -13.86
CA PHE A 217 20.84 0.93 -12.74
C PHE A 217 21.03 -0.50 -13.20
N SER A 218 22.08 -1.17 -12.72
CA SER A 218 22.44 -2.54 -13.07
C SER A 218 22.29 -3.52 -11.92
N ASN A 219 22.01 -3.03 -10.71
CA ASN A 219 21.90 -3.82 -9.50
C ASN A 219 20.61 -3.45 -8.77
N LEU A 220 19.72 -4.43 -8.58
CA LEU A 220 18.45 -4.26 -7.90
C LEU A 220 18.53 -4.35 -6.37
N SER A 221 19.62 -4.91 -5.82
CA SER A 221 19.82 -5.10 -4.37
C SER A 221 20.30 -3.82 -3.66
N VAL A 222 20.91 -2.90 -4.39
CA VAL A 222 21.37 -1.60 -3.88
C VAL A 222 20.37 -0.49 -4.18
N ALA A 223 20.44 0.61 -3.41
CA ALA A 223 19.62 1.80 -3.66
C ALA A 223 19.93 2.42 -5.03
N ASP A 224 18.94 3.10 -5.63
CA ASP A 224 19.10 3.72 -6.96
C ASP A 224 20.17 4.83 -6.89
N PRO A 225 21.32 4.67 -7.57
CA PRO A 225 22.44 5.60 -7.46
C PRO A 225 22.13 6.98 -8.03
N TYR A 226 21.14 7.10 -8.91
CA TYR A 226 20.75 8.35 -9.57
C TYR A 226 19.42 8.93 -9.08
N TYR A 227 18.78 8.29 -8.10
CA TYR A 227 17.50 8.69 -7.51
C TYR A 227 16.34 8.87 -8.53
N VAL A 228 16.43 8.26 -9.70
CA VAL A 228 15.40 8.39 -10.74
C VAL A 228 14.11 7.70 -10.29
N LEU A 229 14.19 6.49 -9.74
CA LEU A 229 13.04 5.75 -9.21
C LEU A 229 12.34 6.51 -8.06
N PRO A 230 13.06 6.98 -7.02
CA PRO A 230 12.52 7.91 -6.02
C PRO A 230 11.81 9.13 -6.62
N CYS A 231 12.44 9.81 -7.60
CA CYS A 231 11.85 10.98 -8.24
C CYS A 231 10.56 10.65 -8.99
N VAL A 232 10.54 9.55 -9.75
CA VAL A 232 9.33 9.07 -10.44
C VAL A 232 8.23 8.75 -9.43
N LEU A 233 8.57 8.08 -8.33
CA LEU A 233 7.64 7.77 -7.24
C LEU A 233 7.03 9.04 -6.62
N LEU A 234 7.87 10.03 -6.32
CA LEU A 234 7.45 11.32 -5.77
C LEU A 234 6.49 12.04 -6.73
N LEU A 235 6.90 12.21 -7.99
CA LEU A 235 6.12 12.92 -9.00
C LEU A 235 4.78 12.24 -9.27
N THR A 236 4.78 10.92 -9.45
CA THR A 236 3.54 10.16 -9.74
C THR A 236 2.54 10.23 -8.58
N ASN A 237 3.00 10.15 -7.34
CA ASN A 237 2.14 10.27 -6.17
C ASN A 237 1.63 11.70 -5.96
N LEU A 238 2.46 12.72 -6.14
CA LEU A 238 2.02 14.12 -6.09
C LEU A 238 0.97 14.42 -7.14
N ILE A 239 1.20 14.02 -8.41
CA ILE A 239 0.21 14.20 -9.48
C ILE A 239 -1.09 13.46 -9.13
N ASN A 240 -1.00 12.23 -8.61
CA ASN A 240 -2.18 11.49 -8.15
C ASN A 240 -2.98 12.24 -7.09
N ILE A 241 -2.30 12.80 -6.08
CA ILE A 241 -2.94 13.60 -5.03
C ILE A 241 -3.63 14.80 -5.68
N GLU A 242 -2.96 15.54 -6.55
CA GLU A 242 -3.53 16.73 -7.18
C GLU A 242 -4.73 16.41 -8.07
N LEU A 243 -4.67 15.34 -8.87
CA LEU A 243 -5.79 14.89 -9.69
C LEU A 243 -7.03 14.51 -8.86
N ASN A 244 -6.83 14.06 -7.62
CA ASN A 244 -7.91 13.78 -6.67
C ASN A 244 -8.45 15.06 -6.03
N THR A 245 -7.62 16.09 -5.81
CA THR A 245 -8.11 17.39 -5.33
C THR A 245 -9.07 18.06 -6.33
N PHE A 246 -8.81 17.90 -7.64
CA PHE A 246 -9.68 18.45 -8.69
C PHE A 246 -11.09 17.82 -8.72
N ARG A 247 -11.29 16.65 -8.10
CA ARG A 247 -12.63 16.05 -7.95
C ARG A 247 -13.47 16.77 -6.89
N GLN A 248 -12.86 17.61 -6.05
CA GLN A 248 -13.52 18.27 -4.95
C GLN A 248 -13.76 19.74 -5.30
N GLN A 249 -14.99 20.06 -5.70
CA GLN A 249 -15.38 21.44 -6.03
C GLN A 249 -15.33 22.35 -4.80
N THR A 250 -15.69 21.84 -3.62
CA THR A 250 -15.69 22.57 -2.35
C THR A 250 -14.95 21.78 -1.26
N PRO A 251 -13.61 21.93 -1.13
CA PRO A 251 -12.84 21.15 -0.16
C PRO A 251 -13.12 21.62 1.27
N SER A 252 -13.57 20.68 2.11
CA SER A 252 -13.75 20.88 3.55
C SER A 252 -12.40 21.04 4.27
N THR A 253 -12.39 21.60 5.48
CA THR A 253 -11.17 21.73 6.30
C THR A 253 -10.48 20.39 6.52
N MET A 254 -11.24 19.35 6.84
CA MET A 254 -10.71 17.99 6.99
C MET A 254 -10.08 17.48 5.69
N SER A 255 -10.70 17.74 4.54
CA SER A 255 -10.15 17.31 3.25
C SER A 255 -8.84 18.03 2.91
N ARG A 256 -8.74 19.33 3.22
CA ARG A 256 -7.50 20.10 3.04
C ARG A 256 -6.38 19.56 3.94
N LEU A 257 -6.69 19.30 5.22
CA LEU A 257 -5.76 18.68 6.16
C LEU A 257 -5.26 17.34 5.62
N LEU A 258 -6.16 16.43 5.26
CA LEU A 258 -5.81 15.12 4.70
C LEU A 258 -4.95 15.24 3.44
N THR A 259 -5.29 16.15 2.52
CA THR A 259 -4.53 16.38 1.29
C THR A 259 -3.10 16.82 1.61
N ASN A 260 -2.93 17.79 2.52
CA ASN A 260 -1.62 18.27 2.92
C ASN A 260 -0.82 17.20 3.68
N THR A 261 -1.46 16.39 4.51
CA THR A 261 -0.84 15.23 5.16
C THR A 261 -0.32 14.23 4.12
N PHE A 262 -1.11 13.89 3.09
CA PHE A 262 -0.65 12.97 2.03
C PHE A 262 0.50 13.56 1.19
N ARG A 263 0.53 14.87 0.96
CA ARG A 263 1.68 15.55 0.33
C ARG A 263 2.95 15.39 1.17
N GLY A 264 2.86 15.69 2.47
CA GLY A 264 3.98 15.51 3.40
C GLY A 264 4.45 14.05 3.50
N LEU A 265 3.50 13.11 3.58
CA LEU A 265 3.80 11.67 3.58
C LEU A 265 4.52 11.25 2.30
N THR A 266 4.16 11.81 1.14
CA THR A 266 4.84 11.50 -0.12
C THR A 266 6.31 11.95 -0.10
N CYS A 267 6.60 13.10 0.49
CA CYS A 267 8.00 13.54 0.68
C CYS A 267 8.76 12.60 1.62
N LEU A 268 8.12 12.12 2.70
CA LEU A 268 8.74 11.14 3.59
C LEU A 268 9.01 9.80 2.89
N VAL A 269 8.05 9.30 2.10
CA VAL A 269 8.22 8.07 1.30
C VAL A 269 9.32 8.25 0.26
N PHE A 270 9.48 9.44 -0.31
CA PHE A 270 10.61 9.77 -1.18
C PHE A 270 11.95 9.59 -0.45
N LEU A 271 12.12 10.18 0.74
CA LEU A 271 13.35 10.02 1.55
C LEU A 271 13.62 8.56 1.93
N VAL A 272 12.58 7.78 2.23
CA VAL A 272 12.76 6.34 2.47
C VAL A 272 13.18 5.63 1.19
N SER A 273 12.59 5.98 0.05
CA SER A 273 12.88 5.34 -1.24
C SER A 273 14.31 5.55 -1.73
N THR A 274 15.02 6.60 -1.27
CA THR A 274 16.44 6.80 -1.60
C THR A 274 17.36 5.84 -0.85
N GLN A 275 16.89 5.19 0.22
CA GLN A 275 17.71 4.33 1.08
C GLN A 275 17.44 2.83 0.88
N VAL A 276 16.26 2.48 0.37
CA VAL A 276 15.87 1.08 0.13
C VAL A 276 16.41 0.57 -1.20
N PRO A 277 16.51 -0.77 -1.39
CA PRO A 277 16.91 -1.37 -2.65
C PRO A 277 16.09 -0.90 -3.85
N SER A 278 16.74 -0.81 -5.00
CA SER A 278 16.13 -0.44 -6.27
C SER A 278 14.97 -1.37 -6.63
N ALA A 279 14.98 -2.65 -6.24
CA ALA A 279 13.85 -3.56 -6.40
C ALA A 279 12.56 -3.06 -5.74
N MET A 280 12.66 -2.56 -4.50
CA MET A 280 11.53 -2.02 -3.75
C MET A 280 11.07 -0.69 -4.35
N SER A 281 12.01 0.20 -4.66
CA SER A 281 11.71 1.50 -5.27
C SER A 281 11.09 1.34 -6.67
N LEU A 282 11.53 0.36 -7.47
CA LEU A 282 10.96 0.00 -8.76
C LEU A 282 9.52 -0.49 -8.61
N TYR A 283 9.28 -1.38 -7.64
CA TYR A 283 7.93 -1.80 -7.30
C TYR A 283 7.05 -0.59 -6.95
N TRP A 284 7.48 0.25 -6.02
CA TRP A 284 6.70 1.41 -5.59
C TRP A 284 6.41 2.39 -6.75
N ALA A 285 7.42 2.69 -7.56
CA ALA A 285 7.29 3.58 -8.71
C ALA A 285 6.35 3.00 -9.77
N THR A 286 6.45 1.71 -10.08
CA THR A 286 5.56 1.01 -11.03
C THR A 286 4.12 1.00 -10.52
N SER A 287 3.93 0.64 -9.25
CA SER A 287 2.64 0.60 -8.57
C SER A 287 1.97 1.99 -8.55
N SER A 288 2.73 3.05 -8.29
CA SER A 288 2.25 4.44 -8.26
C SER A 288 1.92 4.97 -9.65
N SER A 289 2.77 4.67 -10.64
CA SER A 289 2.54 4.96 -12.06
C SER A 289 1.26 4.30 -12.59
N TYR A 290 1.05 3.02 -12.28
CA TYR A 290 -0.20 2.32 -12.60
C TYR A 290 -1.41 3.02 -11.98
N GLY A 291 -1.32 3.40 -10.70
CA GLY A 291 -2.38 4.13 -10.02
C GLY A 291 -2.70 5.47 -10.68
N LEU A 292 -1.68 6.19 -11.13
CA LEU A 292 -1.83 7.44 -11.89
C LEU A 292 -2.53 7.21 -13.22
N LEU A 293 -2.04 6.25 -13.99
CA LEU A 293 -2.63 5.89 -15.27
C LEU A 293 -4.09 5.48 -15.11
N GLN A 294 -4.40 4.60 -14.14
CA GLN A 294 -5.75 4.21 -13.81
C GLN A 294 -6.64 5.42 -13.49
N ASN A 295 -6.16 6.36 -12.65
CA ASN A 295 -6.93 7.55 -12.27
C ASN A 295 -7.19 8.48 -13.45
N ILE A 296 -6.25 8.63 -14.37
CA ILE A 296 -6.40 9.41 -15.61
C ILE A 296 -7.39 8.72 -16.54
N VAL A 297 -7.22 7.42 -16.80
CA VAL A 297 -8.09 6.60 -17.66
C VAL A 297 -9.55 6.66 -17.17
N MET A 298 -9.77 6.57 -15.86
CA MET A 298 -11.11 6.62 -15.24
C MET A 298 -11.78 8.00 -15.28
N LYS A 299 -11.09 9.05 -15.72
CA LYS A 299 -11.69 10.37 -15.97
C LYS A 299 -12.32 10.47 -17.36
N PHE A 300 -11.93 9.62 -18.32
CA PHE A 300 -12.48 9.69 -19.67
C PHE A 300 -13.97 9.26 -19.69
N PRO A 301 -14.88 10.09 -20.24
CA PRO A 301 -16.30 9.75 -20.31
C PRO A 301 -16.57 8.42 -21.00
N ARG A 302 -15.87 8.12 -22.10
CA ARG A 302 -16.01 6.85 -22.84
C ARG A 302 -15.73 5.63 -21.97
N VAL A 303 -14.65 5.66 -21.20
CA VAL A 303 -14.29 4.60 -20.25
C VAL A 303 -15.34 4.48 -19.16
N ARG A 304 -15.80 5.61 -18.61
CA ARG A 304 -16.85 5.63 -17.59
C ARG A 304 -18.17 5.03 -18.10
N ARG A 305 -18.57 5.33 -19.34
CA ARG A 305 -19.75 4.74 -19.98
C ARG A 305 -19.58 3.23 -20.16
N HIS A 306 -18.46 2.79 -20.72
CA HIS A 306 -18.16 1.37 -20.93
C HIS A 306 -18.19 0.57 -19.61
N LEU A 307 -17.72 1.18 -18.52
CA LEU A 307 -17.75 0.58 -17.19
C LEU A 307 -19.09 0.73 -16.47
N ASN A 308 -20.14 1.30 -17.08
CA ASN A 308 -21.44 1.57 -16.46
C ASN A 308 -21.35 2.44 -15.19
N ILE A 309 -20.54 3.50 -15.24
CA ILE A 309 -20.48 4.54 -14.20
C ILE A 309 -21.49 5.64 -14.59
N PRO A 310 -22.40 6.05 -13.68
CA PRO A 310 -23.42 7.06 -14.02
C PRO A 310 -22.78 8.43 -14.33
N LYS A 311 -23.42 9.23 -15.17
CA LYS A 311 -22.99 10.60 -15.49
C LYS A 311 -23.21 11.46 -14.26
N THR A 312 -22.19 12.19 -13.85
CA THR A 312 -22.25 13.06 -12.68
C THR A 312 -22.08 14.53 -13.08
N PRO A 313 -22.60 15.47 -12.28
CA PRO A 313 -22.45 16.90 -12.56
C PRO A 313 -20.99 17.37 -12.62
N SER A 314 -20.06 16.73 -11.89
CA SER A 314 -18.63 17.07 -11.94
C SER A 314 -17.87 16.46 -13.13
N GLU A 315 -18.50 15.59 -13.94
CA GLU A 315 -17.86 14.94 -15.06
C GLU A 315 -17.47 15.95 -16.15
N GLN A 316 -16.19 15.98 -16.50
CA GLN A 316 -15.64 16.88 -17.53
C GLN A 316 -15.67 16.19 -18.89
N GLU A 317 -16.13 16.89 -19.93
CA GLU A 317 -16.17 16.34 -21.30
C GLU A 317 -14.77 16.13 -21.89
N LYS A 318 -13.84 17.05 -21.60
CA LYS A 318 -12.44 17.01 -22.06
C LYS A 318 -11.47 16.99 -20.87
N PRO A 319 -11.25 15.83 -20.23
CA PRO A 319 -10.48 15.73 -18.98
C PRO A 319 -9.05 16.27 -19.06
N ILE A 320 -8.35 16.05 -20.17
CA ILE A 320 -6.95 16.46 -20.32
C ILE A 320 -6.82 17.98 -20.43
N GLN A 321 -7.73 18.64 -21.16
CA GLN A 321 -7.76 20.10 -21.27
C GLN A 321 -8.05 20.72 -19.90
N PHE A 322 -9.06 20.19 -19.20
CA PHE A 322 -9.39 20.62 -17.85
C PHE A 322 -8.21 20.47 -16.88
N ILE A 323 -7.51 19.33 -16.89
CA ILE A 323 -6.32 19.12 -16.04
C ILE A 323 -5.24 20.15 -16.37
N ARG A 324 -4.97 20.38 -17.66
CA ARG A 324 -3.96 21.36 -18.12
C ARG A 324 -4.30 22.77 -17.65
N GLU A 325 -5.55 23.19 -17.79
CA GLU A 325 -6.02 24.51 -17.34
C GLU A 325 -5.88 24.67 -15.83
N GLN A 326 -6.34 23.70 -15.04
CA GLN A 326 -6.25 23.75 -13.59
C GLN A 326 -4.80 23.78 -13.09
N MET A 327 -3.91 23.03 -13.75
CA MET A 327 -2.47 23.09 -13.46
C MET A 327 -1.90 24.47 -13.81
N GLY A 328 -2.25 25.03 -14.97
CA GLY A 328 -1.82 26.37 -15.38
C GLY A 328 -2.22 27.45 -14.38
N VAL A 329 -3.48 27.44 -13.93
CA VAL A 329 -3.98 28.39 -12.91
C VAL A 329 -3.19 28.30 -11.60
N ARG A 330 -2.81 27.09 -11.17
CA ARG A 330 -2.01 26.91 -9.96
C ARG A 330 -0.58 27.39 -10.10
N VAL A 331 0.04 27.14 -11.25
CA VAL A 331 1.39 27.64 -11.55
C VAL A 331 1.39 29.16 -11.57
N GLN A 332 0.42 29.79 -12.23
CA GLN A 332 0.27 31.25 -12.24
C GLN A 332 0.11 31.81 -10.83
N ARG A 333 -0.78 31.23 -10.01
CA ARG A 333 -0.94 31.63 -8.61
C ARG A 333 0.35 31.50 -7.81
N PHE A 334 1.11 30.42 -8.01
CA PHE A 334 2.40 30.25 -7.36
C PHE A 334 3.39 31.35 -7.76
N LEU A 335 3.51 31.65 -9.05
CA LEU A 335 4.38 32.72 -9.55
C LEU A 335 3.96 34.10 -9.02
N GLU A 336 2.66 34.37 -8.91
CA GLU A 336 2.14 35.61 -8.30
C GLU A 336 2.51 35.73 -6.82
N LEU A 337 2.47 34.63 -6.07
CA LEU A 337 2.89 34.62 -4.67
C LEU A 337 4.39 34.86 -4.52
N GLN A 338 5.21 34.28 -5.42
CA GLN A 338 6.66 34.52 -5.44
C GLN A 338 7.00 35.97 -5.80
N LYS A 339 6.22 36.63 -6.67
CA LYS A 339 6.39 38.06 -6.98
C LYS A 339 6.00 39.00 -5.83
N LYS A 340 5.20 38.52 -4.87
CA LYS A 340 4.73 39.30 -3.71
C LYS A 340 5.59 39.09 -2.45
N SER A 341 6.42 38.04 -2.45
CA SER A 341 7.44 37.78 -1.42
C SER A 341 8.75 38.44 -1.82
#